data_AF-A0AAE0JYL7-F1
#
_entry.id   AF-A0AAE0JYL7-F1
#
_cell.length_a   1.000
_cell.length_b   1.000
_cell.length_c   1.000
_cell.angle_alpha   90.00
_cell.angle_beta   90.00
_cell.angle_gamma   90.00
#
_symmetry.space_group_name_H-M   'P 1'
#
loop_
_entity.id
_entity.type
_entity.pdbx_description
1 polymer ?
#
loop_
_entity_poly.entity_id
_entity_poly.type
_entity_poly.pdbx_seq_one_letter_code
_entity_poly.pdbx_strand_id
1 'polypeptide(L)' 'DKRTFSGPSFHGKGTLTTCRADPIVYPGVPASHVHLIMGGSNFGLNTSGESLCQFSCTTARPKAELTAYWVPQLYFLDP' A
#
# COMPACT_ATOMS: atom_id res chain seq x y z
N ASP A 1 -5.99 16.45 27.69
CA ASP A 1 -5.72 16.24 26.26
C ASP A 1 -6.17 14.82 25.91
N LYS A 2 -7.23 14.64 25.11
CA LYS A 2 -7.76 13.31 24.71
C LYS A 2 -7.66 13.19 23.20
N ARG A 3 -6.46 12.90 22.69
CA ARG A 3 -6.29 12.62 21.27
C ARG A 3 -6.65 11.17 21.02
N THR A 4 -7.77 10.94 20.37
CA THR A 4 -8.11 9.65 19.78
C THR A 4 -7.31 9.48 18.50
N PHE A 5 -6.53 8.41 18.40
CA PHE A 5 -5.90 7.99 17.15
C PHE A 5 -6.89 7.07 16.42
N SER A 6 -7.26 7.42 15.19
CA SER A 6 -7.99 6.52 14.30
C SER A 6 -7.02 6.02 13.24
N GLY A 7 -6.76 4.71 13.24
CA GLY A 7 -5.95 4.08 12.21
C GLY A 7 -6.73 3.96 10.89
N PRO A 8 -6.03 3.95 9.74
CA PRO A 8 -6.68 3.78 8.45
C PRO A 8 -7.37 2.41 8.37
N SER A 9 -8.64 2.43 7.99
CA SER A 9 -9.42 1.24 7.74
C SER A 9 -9.52 1.02 6.23
N PHE A 10 -9.01 -0.11 5.74
CA PHE A 10 -9.01 -0.48 4.32
C PHE A 10 -10.23 -1.35 3.91
N HIS A 11 -11.26 -1.44 4.76
CA HIS A 11 -12.41 -2.30 4.52
C HIS A 11 -13.39 -1.68 3.50
N GLY A 12 -13.50 -2.30 2.32
CA GLY A 12 -14.59 -2.02 1.36
C GLY A 12 -14.29 -2.37 -0.10
N LYS A 13 -13.00 -2.40 -0.52
CA LYS A 13 -12.61 -2.72 -1.92
C LYS A 13 -11.39 -3.63 -2.09
N GLY A 14 -10.85 -4.19 -1.00
CA GLY A 14 -9.66 -5.07 -1.07
C GLY A 14 -8.36 -4.29 -1.27
N THR A 15 -7.35 -4.98 -1.81
CA THR A 15 -6.03 -4.39 -2.14
C THR A 15 -6.11 -3.50 -3.37
N LEU A 16 -5.17 -2.56 -3.47
CA LEU A 16 -4.94 -1.79 -4.69
C LEU A 16 -4.45 -2.72 -5.80
N THR A 17 -3.47 -3.54 -5.47
CA THR A 17 -2.88 -4.55 -6.36
C THR A 17 -2.07 -5.57 -5.56
N THR A 18 -1.62 -6.61 -6.25
CA THR A 18 -0.69 -7.62 -5.75
C THR A 18 0.48 -7.69 -6.73
N CYS A 19 1.68 -7.31 -6.30
CA CYS A 19 2.87 -7.36 -7.16
C CYS A 19 4.18 -7.34 -6.36
N ARG A 20 5.32 -7.51 -7.04
CA ARG A 20 6.66 -7.46 -6.45
C ARG A 20 7.19 -6.04 -6.37
N ALA A 21 6.44 -5.12 -5.74
CA ALA A 21 6.86 -3.73 -5.60
C ALA A 21 7.26 -3.41 -4.15
N ASP A 22 8.45 -2.83 -3.99
CA ASP A 22 8.95 -2.28 -2.72
C ASP A 22 9.85 -1.07 -3.03
N PRO A 23 9.29 0.15 -3.03
CA PRO A 23 10.04 1.35 -3.39
C PRO A 23 11.12 1.74 -2.37
N ILE A 24 11.13 1.13 -1.18
CA ILE A 24 12.12 1.42 -0.13
C ILE A 24 13.29 0.45 -0.22
N VAL A 25 13.03 -0.85 -0.25
CA VAL A 25 14.08 -1.88 -0.21
C VAL A 25 14.60 -2.23 -1.61
N TYR A 26 13.73 -2.20 -2.63
CA TYR A 26 14.03 -2.55 -4.03
C TYR A 26 13.61 -1.43 -4.99
N PRO A 27 14.16 -0.22 -4.87
CA PRO A 27 13.75 0.91 -5.70
C PRO A 27 13.99 0.64 -7.19
N GLY A 28 12.95 0.85 -8.00
CA GLY A 28 13.00 0.73 -9.46
C GLY A 28 13.06 -0.69 -10.02
N VAL A 29 13.11 -1.72 -9.17
CA VAL A 29 13.23 -3.12 -9.59
C VAL A 29 12.25 -4.04 -8.83
N PRO A 30 11.90 -5.22 -9.38
CA PRO A 30 11.04 -6.15 -8.67
C PRO A 30 11.64 -6.64 -7.35
N ALA A 31 10.87 -6.62 -6.27
CA ALA A 31 11.25 -7.13 -4.95
C ALA A 31 11.45 -8.65 -4.94
N SER A 32 12.15 -9.19 -3.95
CA SER A 32 12.42 -10.64 -3.84
C SER A 32 11.16 -11.51 -3.67
N HIS A 33 10.05 -10.94 -3.21
CA HIS A 33 8.78 -11.62 -3.01
C HIS A 33 7.58 -10.71 -3.38
N VAL A 34 6.37 -11.27 -3.34
CA VAL A 34 5.13 -10.58 -3.72
C VAL A 34 4.54 -9.85 -2.51
N HIS A 35 4.01 -8.65 -2.73
CA HIS A 35 3.30 -7.86 -1.75
C HIS A 35 1.81 -7.69 -2.10
N LEU A 36 0.98 -7.68 -1.07
CA LEU A 36 -0.37 -7.13 -1.07
C LEU A 36 -0.27 -5.62 -0.80
N ILE A 37 -0.74 -4.78 -1.71
CA ILE A 37 -0.56 -3.32 -1.65
C ILE A 37 -1.88 -2.61 -1.37
N MET A 38 -1.87 -1.62 -0.49
CA MET A 38 -3.02 -0.83 -0.04
C MET A 38 -2.62 0.65 0.11
N GLY A 39 -3.57 1.57 -0.05
CA GLY A 39 -3.35 3.01 0.06
C GLY A 39 -3.54 3.74 -1.27
N GLY A 40 -2.73 4.79 -1.49
CA GLY A 40 -2.79 5.65 -2.66
C GLY A 40 -2.51 4.94 -4.00
N SER A 41 -3.30 5.28 -5.02
CA SER A 41 -3.27 4.69 -6.39
C SER A 41 -1.98 4.89 -7.17
N ASN A 42 -1.09 5.77 -6.73
CA ASN A 42 0.20 6.04 -7.36
C ASN A 42 1.36 5.28 -6.71
N PHE A 43 1.06 4.24 -5.92
CA PHE A 43 2.05 3.30 -5.44
C PHE A 43 2.67 2.49 -6.59
N GLY A 44 3.98 2.33 -6.58
CA GLY A 44 4.76 1.64 -7.60
C GLY A 44 6.24 1.52 -7.21
N LEU A 45 7.07 1.10 -8.16
CA LEU A 45 8.49 0.78 -7.93
C LEU A 45 9.37 1.99 -7.55
N ASN A 46 8.96 3.20 -7.93
CA ASN A 46 9.73 4.44 -7.76
C ASN A 46 8.99 5.48 -6.90
N THR A 47 8.03 5.03 -6.11
CA THR A 47 7.19 5.91 -5.30
C THR A 47 8.00 6.56 -4.17
N SER A 48 7.95 7.89 -4.08
CA SER A 48 8.43 8.68 -2.94
C SER A 48 7.29 9.11 -2.02
N GLY A 49 7.60 9.60 -0.83
CA GLY A 49 6.60 10.19 0.08
C GLY A 49 5.85 11.37 -0.54
N GLU A 50 6.54 12.24 -1.27
CA GLU A 50 5.96 13.38 -1.98
C GLU A 50 5.03 12.91 -3.10
N SER A 51 5.44 11.89 -3.84
CA SER A 51 4.59 11.32 -4.88
C SER A 51 3.30 10.77 -4.28
N LEU A 52 3.36 10.03 -3.16
CA LEU A 52 2.17 9.46 -2.49
C LEU A 52 1.14 10.52 -2.11
N CYS A 53 1.54 11.75 -1.78
CA CYS A 53 0.61 12.83 -1.47
C CYS A 53 -0.24 13.30 -2.69
N GLN A 54 0.08 12.85 -3.91
CA GLN A 54 -0.58 13.25 -5.16
C GLN A 54 -1.47 12.14 -5.77
N PHE A 55 -1.93 11.16 -4.99
CA PHE A 55 -2.79 10.10 -5.51
C PHE A 55 -4.15 10.66 -5.98
N SER A 56 -4.77 10.00 -6.97
CA SER A 56 -6.12 10.36 -7.45
C SER A 56 -7.22 9.60 -6.71
N CYS A 57 -6.94 8.37 -6.27
CA CYS A 57 -7.79 7.59 -5.37
C CYS A 57 -6.98 6.76 -4.35
N THR A 58 -7.66 6.27 -3.31
CA THR A 58 -7.09 5.42 -2.24
C THR A 58 -8.04 4.26 -1.89
N THR A 59 -7.46 3.12 -1.49
CA THR A 59 -8.22 1.98 -0.94
C THR A 59 -8.62 2.17 0.53
N ALA A 60 -8.08 3.19 1.21
CA ALA A 60 -8.49 3.55 2.55
C ALA A 60 -9.93 4.12 2.57
N ARG A 61 -10.65 3.91 3.68
CA ARG A 61 -11.97 4.51 3.92
C ARG A 61 -11.91 6.03 4.00
N PRO A 62 -11.05 6.65 4.83
CA PRO A 62 -10.88 8.09 4.79
C PRO A 62 -10.12 8.45 3.50
N LYS A 63 -10.72 9.30 2.67
CA LYS A 63 -10.13 9.71 1.39
C LYS A 63 -8.90 10.60 1.52
N ALA A 64 -8.68 11.17 2.71
CA ALA A 64 -7.53 11.99 3.04
C ALA A 64 -6.34 11.19 3.59
N GLU A 65 -6.38 9.84 3.57
CA GLU A 65 -5.24 9.02 4.00
C GLU A 65 -4.12 9.06 2.96
N LEU A 66 -3.02 9.74 3.31
CA LEU A 66 -1.82 9.96 2.48
C LEU A 66 -0.76 8.86 2.58
N THR A 67 -1.15 7.69 3.05
CA THR A 67 -0.25 6.59 3.40
C THR A 67 -0.38 5.42 2.42
N ALA A 68 0.69 4.63 2.31
CA ALA A 68 0.73 3.39 1.58
C ALA A 68 1.23 2.26 2.49
N TYR A 69 0.63 1.07 2.34
CA TYR A 69 0.96 -0.14 3.07
C TYR A 69 1.18 -1.27 2.08
N TRP A 70 2.27 -2.01 2.22
CA TRP A 70 2.55 -3.20 1.44
C TRP A 70 3.06 -4.27 2.38
N VAL A 71 2.45 -5.46 2.32
CA VAL A 71 2.77 -6.57 3.22
C VAL A 71 3.07 -7.83 2.41
N PRO A 72 3.98 -8.71 2.86
CA PRO A 72 4.29 -9.95 2.16
C PRO A 72 3.04 -10.80 1.94
N GLN A 73 2.81 -11.24 0.69
CA GLN A 73 1.75 -12.18 0.38
C GLN A 73 2.21 -13.60 0.70
N LEU A 74 1.48 -14.29 1.57
CA LEU A 74 1.67 -15.71 1.82
C LEU A 74 0.88 -16.53 0.79
N TYR A 75 1.52 -17.59 0.30
CA TYR A 75 0.89 -18.57 -0.58
C TYR A 75 0.84 -19.91 0.14
N PHE A 76 -0.28 -20.60 0.01
CA PHE A 76 -0.43 -21.98 0.44
C PHE A 76 -0.55 -22.87 -0.79
N LEU A 77 0.20 -23.97 -0.81
CA LEU A 77 0.05 -25.02 -1.80
C LEU A 77 -0.68 -26.18 -1.12
N ASP A 78 -1.92 -26.43 -1.53
CA ASP A 78 -2.69 -27.60 -1.12
C ASP A 78 -2.39 -28.76 -2.10
N PRO A 79 -2.26 -30.03 -1.63
CA PRO A 79 -1.89 -31.17 -2.47
C PRO A 79 -2.87 -31.53 -3.59
#